data_AF-A0A971CHT5-F1
#
_entry.id   AF-A0A971CHT5-F1
#
_cell.length_a   1.000
_cell.length_b   1.000
_cell.length_c   1.000
_cell.angle_alpha   90.00
_cell.angle_beta   90.00
_cell.angle_gamma   90.00
#
_symmetry.space_group_name_H-M   'P 1'
#
loop_
_entity.id
_entity.type
_entity.pdbx_description
1 polymer ?
#
loop_
_entity_poly.entity_id
_entity_poly.type
_entity_poly.pdbx_seq_one_letter_code
_entity_poly.pdbx_strand_id
1 'polypeptide(L)'
;MSRRPQEGDIPALPAGAHKLCIGIVESAAQEPFASAVSMAGLRVFRACSDMTPGQRQAMAAAIGLNLLNRKRFPADRLLYQYELPVGKKRFYRERRRYCLALLGHLGLLDIPRA
;
A
#
# COMPACT_ATOMS: atom_id res chain seq x y z
N MET A 1 24.50 17.50 10.87
CA MET A 1 24.11 16.10 10.65
C MET A 1 22.60 15.98 10.86
N SER A 2 21.82 16.06 9.78
CA SER A 2 20.35 16.01 9.85
C SER A 2 19.91 14.62 10.31
N ARG A 3 19.24 14.56 11.47
CA ARG A 3 18.59 13.34 11.94
C ARG A 3 17.57 12.93 10.88
N ARG A 4 17.75 11.74 10.29
CA ARG A 4 16.71 11.10 9.47
C ARG A 4 15.45 11.04 10.34
N PRO A 5 14.27 11.46 9.84
CA PRO A 5 13.04 11.31 10.59
C PRO A 5 12.90 9.82 10.92
N GLN A 6 12.73 9.48 12.19
CA GLN A 6 12.36 8.13 12.58
C GLN A 6 10.99 7.86 11.96
N GLU A 7 10.97 7.03 10.90
CA GLU A 7 9.74 6.49 10.32
C GLU A 7 9.00 5.74 11.43
N GLY A 8 7.98 6.38 12.01
CA GLY A 8 7.13 5.74 13.01
C GLY A 8 6.63 4.39 12.50
N ASP A 9 6.70 3.39 13.37
CA ASP A 9 6.29 2.02 13.06
C ASP A 9 4.89 2.01 12.46
N ILE A 10 4.76 1.43 11.26
CA ILE A 10 3.44 1.27 10.64
C ILE A 10 2.65 0.28 11.49
N PRO A 11 1.50 0.68 12.06
CA PRO A 11 0.70 -0.17 12.93
C PRO A 11 0.45 -1.54 12.30
N ALA A 12 0.40 -2.59 13.11
CA ALA A 12 0.01 -3.90 12.62
C ALA A 12 -1.43 -3.84 12.04
N LEU A 13 -1.68 -4.62 10.99
CA LEU A 13 -3.05 -4.76 10.50
C LEU A 13 -3.85 -5.65 11.47
N PRO A 14 -5.07 -5.25 11.85
CA PRO A 14 -5.95 -6.11 12.62
C PRO A 14 -6.21 -7.45 11.93
N ALA A 15 -6.62 -8.45 12.71
CA ALA A 15 -7.01 -9.74 12.17
C ALA A 15 -8.14 -9.56 11.13
N GLY A 16 -8.06 -10.25 10.00
CA GLY A 16 -9.05 -10.15 8.93
C GLY A 16 -8.95 -8.89 8.04
N ALA A 17 -8.31 -7.81 8.50
CA ALA A 17 -8.19 -6.56 7.74
C ALA A 17 -7.54 -6.76 6.36
N HIS A 18 -6.57 -7.68 6.27
CA HIS A 18 -5.95 -8.02 4.99
C HIS A 18 -6.95 -8.63 3.98
N LYS A 19 -7.89 -9.47 4.43
CA LYS A 19 -8.93 -10.03 3.53
C LYS A 19 -9.90 -8.95 3.06
N LEU A 20 -10.23 -8.00 3.94
CA LEU A 20 -11.06 -6.83 3.58
C LEU A 20 -10.38 -5.99 2.49
N CYS A 21 -9.08 -5.70 2.62
CA CYS A 21 -8.35 -4.99 1.57
C CYS A 21 -8.44 -5.69 0.22
N ILE A 22 -8.36 -7.02 0.18
CA ILE A 22 -8.44 -7.79 -1.06
C ILE A 22 -9.80 -7.58 -1.71
N GLY A 23 -10.90 -7.82 -0.98
CA GLY A 23 -12.25 -7.65 -1.51
C GLY A 23 -12.55 -6.22 -1.98
N ILE A 24 -12.02 -5.22 -1.28
CA ILE A 24 -12.16 -3.80 -1.67
C ILE A 24 -11.39 -3.51 -2.97
N VAL A 25 -10.14 -3.99 -3.08
CA VAL A 25 -9.34 -3.80 -4.30
C VAL A 25 -9.96 -4.54 -5.49
N GLU A 26 -10.54 -5.72 -5.27
CA GLU A 26 -11.31 -6.45 -6.29
C GLU A 26 -12.55 -5.66 -6.75
N SER A 27 -13.18 -4.92 -5.84
CA SER A 27 -14.39 -4.13 -6.09
C SER A 27 -14.13 -2.69 -6.54
N ALA A 28 -12.87 -2.32 -6.80
CA ALA A 28 -12.45 -0.94 -7.06
C ALA A 28 -12.98 -0.31 -8.36
N ALA A 29 -13.81 -1.04 -9.12
CA ALA A 29 -14.54 -0.49 -10.27
C ALA A 29 -15.75 0.37 -9.86
N GLN A 30 -16.13 0.37 -8.57
CA GLN A 30 -17.32 1.07 -8.07
C GLN A 30 -16.95 1.95 -6.87
N GLU A 31 -17.69 3.04 -6.66
CA GLU A 31 -17.60 3.84 -5.43
C GLU A 31 -18.27 3.10 -4.25
N PRO A 32 -17.78 3.27 -3.01
CA PRO A 32 -16.68 4.14 -2.57
C PRO A 32 -15.28 3.51 -2.72
N PHE A 33 -15.16 2.33 -3.35
CA PHE A 33 -13.91 1.56 -3.36
C PHE A 33 -12.86 2.15 -4.32
N ALA A 34 -13.30 2.73 -5.44
CA ALA A 34 -12.42 3.40 -6.39
C ALA A 34 -11.67 4.59 -5.75
N SER A 35 -12.37 5.47 -5.05
CA SER A 35 -11.77 6.58 -4.30
C SER A 35 -10.86 6.09 -3.16
N ALA A 36 -11.26 5.07 -2.41
CA ALA A 36 -10.45 4.48 -1.35
C ALA A 36 -9.11 3.90 -1.86
N VAL A 37 -9.14 3.17 -2.98
CA VAL A 37 -7.95 2.64 -3.65
C VAL A 37 -7.03 3.76 -4.12
N SER A 38 -7.59 4.80 -4.72
CA SER A 38 -6.83 5.99 -5.17
C SER A 38 -6.14 6.69 -4.00
N MET A 39 -6.85 6.88 -2.89
CA MET A 39 -6.30 7.50 -1.67
C MET A 39 -5.20 6.64 -1.02
N ALA A 40 -5.39 5.32 -0.96
CA ALA A 40 -4.37 4.40 -0.47
C ALA A 40 -3.11 4.41 -1.34
N GLY A 41 -3.27 4.43 -2.66
CA GLY A 41 -2.17 4.58 -3.61
C GLY A 41 -1.41 5.90 -3.42
N LEU A 42 -2.13 7.01 -3.23
CA LEU A 42 -1.52 8.32 -2.95
C LEU A 42 -0.73 8.32 -1.63
N ARG A 43 -1.19 7.60 -0.60
CA ARG A 43 -0.47 7.47 0.67
C ARG A 43 0.86 6.75 0.49
N VAL A 44 0.89 5.67 -0.30
CA VAL A 44 2.14 4.96 -0.66
C VAL A 44 3.05 5.85 -1.52
N PHE A 45 2.48 6.55 -2.51
CA PHE A 45 3.22 7.46 -3.38
C PHE A 45 3.97 8.51 -2.56
N ARG A 46 3.29 9.17 -1.62
CA ARG A 46 3.91 10.18 -0.74
C ARG A 46 4.98 9.60 0.17
N ALA A 47 4.77 8.38 0.66
CA ALA A 47 5.70 7.69 1.54
C ALA A 47 7.01 7.24 0.87
N CYS A 48 6.99 6.97 -0.44
CA CYS A 48 8.17 6.54 -1.19
C CYS A 48 8.94 7.74 -1.79
N SER A 49 9.16 8.78 -0.99
CA SER A 49 9.72 10.07 -1.43
C SER A 49 11.17 10.03 -1.91
N ASP A 50 11.87 8.92 -1.67
CA ASP A 50 13.21 8.58 -2.13
C ASP A 50 13.24 7.87 -3.50
N MET A 51 12.09 7.49 -4.05
CA MET A 51 11.97 6.90 -5.40
C MET A 51 11.62 7.96 -6.45
N THR A 52 11.80 7.64 -7.74
CA THR A 52 11.28 8.49 -8.83
C THR A 52 9.74 8.52 -8.84
N PRO A 53 9.09 9.55 -9.40
CA PRO A 53 7.62 9.58 -9.52
C PRO A 53 7.04 8.34 -10.20
N GLY A 54 7.69 7.83 -11.25
CA GLY A 54 7.29 6.59 -11.94
C GLY A 54 7.37 5.37 -11.03
N GLN A 55 8.46 5.21 -10.28
CA GLN A 55 8.60 4.11 -9.31
C GLN A 55 7.59 4.21 -8.16
N ARG A 56 7.24 5.43 -7.71
CA ARG A 56 6.20 5.62 -6.69
C ARG A 56 4.83 5.17 -7.18
N GLN A 57 4.47 5.51 -8.41
CA GLN A 57 3.22 5.05 -9.04
C GLN A 57 3.23 3.53 -9.20
N ALA A 58 4.35 2.98 -9.70
CA ALA A 58 4.54 1.55 -9.87
C ALA A 58 4.46 0.78 -8.54
N MET A 59 4.98 1.34 -7.45
CA MET A 59 4.89 0.76 -6.11
C MET A 59 3.43 0.58 -5.66
N ALA A 60 2.59 1.60 -5.86
CA ALA A 60 1.17 1.53 -5.53
C ALA A 60 0.44 0.50 -6.40
N ALA A 61 0.71 0.49 -7.70
CA ALA A 61 0.13 -0.48 -8.64
C ALA A 61 0.53 -1.92 -8.31
N ALA A 62 1.82 -2.15 -8.02
CA ALA A 62 2.36 -3.44 -7.62
C ALA A 62 1.71 -3.96 -6.33
N ILE A 63 1.49 -3.08 -5.35
CA ILE A 63 0.76 -3.43 -4.13
C ILE A 63 -0.68 -3.89 -4.45
N GLY A 64 -1.40 -3.17 -5.33
CA GLY A 64 -2.73 -3.56 -5.78
C GLY A 64 -2.75 -4.96 -6.41
N LEU A 65 -1.84 -5.22 -7.36
CA LEU A 65 -1.70 -6.54 -7.99
C LEU A 65 -1.35 -7.64 -6.98
N ASN A 66 -0.48 -7.34 -6.00
CA ASN A 66 -0.12 -8.29 -4.97
C ASN A 66 -1.31 -8.65 -4.04
N LEU A 67 -2.18 -7.67 -3.76
CA LEU A 67 -3.39 -7.90 -2.98
C LEU A 67 -4.38 -8.76 -3.77
N LEU A 68 -4.62 -8.46 -5.04
CA LEU A 68 -5.52 -9.24 -5.91
C LEU A 68 -5.11 -10.71 -5.99
N ASN A 69 -3.83 -10.99 -6.22
CA ASN A 69 -3.37 -12.38 -6.31
C ASN A 69 -1.89 -12.52 -6.00
N ARG A 70 -1.55 -12.75 -4.73
CA ARG A 70 -0.16 -12.97 -4.29
C ARG A 70 0.53 -14.16 -4.96
N LYS A 71 -0.20 -15.21 -5.36
CA LYS A 71 0.41 -16.38 -6.04
C LYS A 71 0.85 -16.02 -7.46
N ARG A 72 0.00 -15.28 -8.19
CA ARG A 72 0.29 -14.82 -9.56
C ARG A 72 1.28 -13.66 -9.58
N PHE A 73 1.18 -12.77 -8.60
CA PHE A 73 1.94 -11.53 -8.46
C PHE A 73 2.70 -11.50 -7.12
N PRO A 74 3.69 -12.39 -6.92
CA PRO A 74 4.52 -12.35 -5.73
C PRO A 74 5.39 -11.09 -5.72
N ALA A 75 5.77 -10.63 -4.52
CA ALA A 75 6.49 -9.37 -4.34
C ALA A 75 7.80 -9.32 -5.16
N ASP A 76 8.60 -10.39 -5.18
CA ASP A 76 9.86 -10.41 -5.97
C ASP A 76 9.65 -10.14 -7.44
N ARG A 77 8.64 -10.79 -8.02
CA ARG A 77 8.32 -10.65 -9.43
C ARG A 77 7.93 -9.22 -9.74
N LEU A 78 7.11 -8.61 -8.89
CA LEU A 78 6.66 -7.23 -9.07
C LEU A 78 7.81 -6.24 -8.87
N LEU A 79 8.64 -6.43 -7.84
CA LEU A 79 9.81 -5.59 -7.59
C LEU A 79 10.77 -5.58 -8.79
N TYR A 80 11.01 -6.76 -9.37
CA TYR A 80 11.81 -6.89 -10.58
C TYR A 80 11.14 -6.26 -11.80
N GLN A 81 9.88 -6.62 -12.07
CA GLN A 81 9.13 -6.16 -13.26
C GLN A 81 8.96 -4.63 -13.31
N TYR A 82 8.83 -3.99 -12.15
CA TYR A 82 8.67 -2.54 -12.04
C TYR A 82 9.97 -1.81 -11.70
N GLU A 83 11.12 -2.51 -11.68
CA GLU A 83 12.43 -1.93 -11.37
C GLU A 83 12.44 -1.11 -10.06
N LEU A 84 11.75 -1.64 -9.04
CA LEU A 84 11.57 -0.96 -7.77
C LEU A 84 12.83 -1.12 -6.90
N PRO A 85 13.45 -0.03 -6.43
CA PRO A 85 14.75 -0.06 -5.75
C PRO A 85 14.62 -0.44 -4.28
N VAL A 86 13.83 -1.47 -3.97
CA VAL A 86 13.51 -1.88 -2.60
C VAL A 86 13.43 -3.39 -2.45
N GLY A 87 13.72 -3.89 -1.24
CA GLY A 87 13.51 -5.29 -0.90
C GLY A 87 12.08 -5.60 -0.44
N LYS A 88 11.76 -6.91 -0.35
CA LYS A 88 10.47 -7.44 0.15
C LYS A 88 9.98 -6.80 1.43
N LYS A 89 10.88 -6.61 2.41
CA LYS A 89 10.51 -6.08 3.74
C LYS A 89 9.85 -4.71 3.60
N ARG A 90 10.43 -3.85 2.77
CA ARG A 90 9.87 -2.53 2.49
C ARG A 90 8.59 -2.63 1.65
N PHE A 91 8.54 -3.53 0.66
CA PHE A 91 7.30 -3.80 -0.07
C PHE A 91 6.13 -4.15 0.83
N TYR A 92 6.29 -5.11 1.75
CA TYR A 92 5.22 -5.51 2.67
C TYR A 92 4.88 -4.44 3.71
N ARG A 93 5.86 -3.61 4.09
CA ARG A 93 5.62 -2.43 4.93
C ARG A 93 4.70 -1.43 4.22
N GLU A 94 4.98 -1.08 2.98
CA GLU A 94 4.14 -0.15 2.20
C GLU A 94 2.79 -0.77 1.83
N ARG A 95 2.74 -2.09 1.58
CA ARG A 95 1.47 -2.82 1.42
C ARG A 95 0.60 -2.71 2.69
N ARG A 96 1.22 -2.74 3.87
CA ARG A 96 0.53 -2.51 5.14
C ARG A 96 -0.01 -1.09 5.22
N ARG A 97 0.81 -0.09 4.88
CA ARG A 97 0.42 1.33 4.79
C ARG A 97 -0.79 1.52 3.89
N TYR A 98 -0.76 0.89 2.72
CA TYR A 98 -1.84 0.91 1.74
C TYR A 98 -3.13 0.38 2.35
N CYS A 99 -3.10 -0.81 2.95
CA CYS A 99 -4.26 -1.41 3.60
C CYS A 99 -4.86 -0.55 4.72
N LEU A 100 -4.00 0.03 5.58
CA LEU A 100 -4.46 0.93 6.64
C LEU A 100 -5.13 2.18 6.06
N ALA A 101 -4.51 2.81 5.07
CA ALA A 101 -5.08 3.99 4.42
C ALA A 101 -6.41 3.69 3.73
N LEU A 102 -6.50 2.54 3.06
CA LEU A 102 -7.70 2.07 2.37
C LEU A 102 -8.86 1.86 3.35
N LEU A 103 -8.63 1.11 4.44
CA LEU A 103 -9.67 0.83 5.43
C LEU A 103 -10.03 2.07 6.24
N GLY A 104 -9.05 2.92 6.57
CA GLY A 104 -9.30 4.19 7.26
C GLY A 104 -10.11 5.16 6.41
N HIS A 105 -9.90 5.20 5.09
CA HIS A 105 -10.70 6.05 4.19
C HIS A 105 -12.18 5.64 4.18
N LEU A 106 -12.45 4.34 4.28
CA LEU A 106 -13.81 3.77 4.31
C LEU A 106 -14.43 3.75 5.72
N GLY A 107 -13.74 4.26 6.74
CA GLY A 107 -14.22 4.21 8.13
C GLY A 107 -14.28 2.79 8.71
N LEU A 108 -13.56 1.84 8.12
CA LEU A 108 -13.51 0.44 8.56
C LEU A 108 -12.42 0.17 9.61
N LEU A 109 -11.63 1.19 9.94
CA LEU A 109 -10.68 1.18 11.04
C LEU A 109 -10.72 2.52 11.76
N ASP A 110 -10.77 2.46 13.09
CA ASP A 110 -10.48 3.61 13.94
C ASP A 110 -8.97 3.87 13.93
N ILE A 111 -8.50 4.54 12.88
CA ILE A 111 -7.15 5.08 12.83
C ILE A 111 -7.25 6.50 13.41
N PRO A 112 -6.59 6.81 14.54
CA PRO A 112 -6.52 8.18 15.03
C PRO A 112 -6.03 9.07 13.90
N ARG A 113 -6.83 10.07 13.52
CA ARG A 113 -6.42 11.07 12.53
C ARG A 113 -5.28 11.86 13.16
N ALA A 114 -4.05 11.57 12.75
CA ALA A 114 -2.85 12.35 13.05
C ALA A 114 -2.80 13.61 12.18
#